data_AF-A0A7J2YAX6-F1
#
_entry.id   AF-A0A7J2YAX6-F1
#
_cell.length_a   1.000
_cell.length_b   1.000
_cell.length_c   1.000
_cell.angle_alpha   90.00
_cell.angle_beta   90.00
_cell.angle_gamma   90.00
#
_symmetry.space_group_name_H-M   'P 1'
#
loop_
_entity.id
_entity.type
_entity.pdbx_description
1 polymer ?
#
loop_
_entity_poly.entity_id
_entity_poly.type
_entity_poly.pdbx_seq_one_letter_code
_entity_poly.pdbx_strand_id
1 'polypeptide(L)'
;MPSSDTFGAQAGSGEKVVQWMNEQIGRKNKEGKMELSGQVIETSRFGKFELLAYDGDLPFARDLIVKASKRFKIKTLEGGYKPKAFFSFSVGSREYAKVHSNGSLVGYVELTKARLLGAKWGVTSEKGS
;
A
#
# COMPACT_ATOMS: atom_id res chain seq x y z
N MET A 1 -9.66 1.94 -14.73
CA MET A 1 -9.80 1.12 -13.51
C MET A 1 -9.17 1.90 -12.35
N PRO A 2 -9.68 1.80 -11.11
CA PRO A 2 -9.02 2.45 -9.99
C PRO A 2 -7.68 1.75 -9.73
N SER A 3 -6.60 2.52 -9.72
CA SER A 3 -5.26 2.02 -9.39
C SER A 3 -4.72 2.72 -8.16
N SER A 4 -3.79 2.07 -7.47
CA SER A 4 -3.08 2.64 -6.32
C SER A 4 -1.66 2.10 -6.28
N ASP A 5 -0.70 3.00 -6.01
CA ASP A 5 0.73 2.75 -5.86
C ASP A 5 1.19 2.92 -4.40
N THR A 6 0.27 2.81 -3.44
CA THR A 6 0.52 3.02 -1.99
C THR A 6 0.29 1.77 -1.14
N PHE A 7 0.07 0.61 -1.75
CA PHE A 7 0.21 -0.65 -1.05
C PHE A 7 1.68 -0.91 -0.70
N GLY A 8 1.94 -1.79 0.26
CA GLY A 8 3.32 -2.05 0.66
C GLY A 8 3.52 -3.35 1.41
N ALA A 9 4.72 -3.90 1.30
CA ALA A 9 5.19 -5.03 2.08
C ALA A 9 6.47 -4.63 2.83
N GLN A 10 6.69 -5.19 4.01
CA GLN A 10 7.95 -5.02 4.73
C GLN A 10 9.15 -5.28 3.80
N ALA A 11 10.18 -4.44 3.87
CA ALA A 11 11.35 -4.55 2.99
C ALA A 11 11.95 -5.97 3.00
N GLY A 12 12.33 -6.47 1.82
CA GLY A 12 12.76 -7.86 1.60
C GLY A 12 11.61 -8.87 1.50
N SER A 13 10.36 -8.41 1.43
CA SER A 13 9.17 -9.28 1.30
C SER A 13 8.27 -8.93 0.12
N GLY A 14 8.57 -7.89 -0.66
CA GLY A 14 7.75 -7.42 -1.77
C GLY A 14 7.53 -8.50 -2.83
N GLU A 15 8.58 -9.13 -3.33
CA GLU A 15 8.48 -10.16 -4.37
C GLU A 15 7.54 -11.31 -3.99
N LYS A 16 7.72 -11.91 -2.80
CA LYS A 16 6.86 -13.01 -2.34
C LYS A 16 5.42 -12.58 -2.10
N VAL A 17 5.19 -11.34 -1.67
CA VAL A 17 3.83 -10.78 -1.49
C VAL A 17 3.17 -10.57 -2.85
N VAL A 18 3.86 -9.95 -3.79
CA VAL A 18 3.38 -9.73 -5.17
C VAL A 18 3.02 -11.06 -5.84
N GLN A 19 3.93 -12.03 -5.80
CA GLN A 19 3.69 -13.36 -6.36
C GLN A 19 2.42 -13.99 -5.76
N TRP A 20 2.34 -14.03 -4.43
CA TRP A 20 1.20 -14.66 -3.76
C TRP A 20 -0.12 -13.93 -4.02
N MET A 21 -0.13 -12.60 -4.06
CA MET A 21 -1.34 -11.83 -4.37
C MET A 21 -1.80 -12.08 -5.81
N ASN A 22 -0.90 -12.10 -6.78
CA ASN A 22 -1.22 -12.41 -8.17
C ASN A 22 -1.77 -13.83 -8.34
N GLU A 23 -1.23 -14.81 -7.60
CA GLU A 23 -1.83 -16.16 -7.54
C GLU A 23 -3.27 -16.12 -7.00
N GLN A 24 -3.54 -15.33 -5.96
CA GLN A 24 -4.90 -15.22 -5.41
C GLN A 24 -5.87 -14.51 -6.37
N ILE A 25 -5.40 -13.49 -7.08
CA ILE A 25 -6.16 -12.78 -8.12
C ILE A 25 -6.59 -13.77 -9.22
N GLY A 26 -5.62 -14.53 -9.76
CA GLY A 26 -5.90 -15.56 -10.78
C GLY A 26 -6.84 -16.66 -10.28
N ARG A 27 -6.63 -17.18 -9.06
CA ARG A 27 -7.51 -18.20 -8.45
C ARG A 27 -8.95 -17.74 -8.26
N LYS A 28 -9.18 -16.44 -8.09
CA LYS A 28 -10.51 -15.85 -7.91
C LYS A 28 -11.12 -15.35 -9.23
N ASN A 29 -10.45 -15.58 -10.36
CA ASN A 29 -10.84 -15.10 -11.68
C ASN A 29 -11.15 -13.60 -11.67
N LYS A 30 -10.38 -12.83 -10.89
CA LYS A 30 -10.47 -11.38 -10.81
C LYS A 30 -9.49 -10.76 -11.80
N GLU A 31 -9.90 -9.65 -12.40
CA GLU A 31 -8.99 -8.82 -13.19
C GLU A 31 -8.13 -7.98 -12.25
N GLY A 32 -6.84 -7.90 -12.57
CA GLY A 32 -5.89 -7.01 -11.91
C GLY A 32 -4.49 -7.58 -11.82
N LYS A 33 -3.53 -6.72 -11.49
CA LYS A 33 -2.12 -7.10 -11.35
C LYS A 33 -1.49 -6.31 -10.22
N MET A 34 -0.80 -7.03 -9.35
CA MET A 34 0.10 -6.45 -8.36
C MET A 34 1.53 -6.45 -8.91
N GLU A 35 2.25 -5.35 -8.72
CA GLU A 35 3.63 -5.17 -9.18
C GLU A 35 4.46 -4.44 -8.11
N LEU A 36 5.78 -4.68 -8.12
CA LEU A 36 6.70 -3.84 -7.34
C LEU A 36 6.82 -2.48 -8.02
N SER A 37 6.65 -1.40 -7.25
CA SER A 37 6.85 -0.04 -7.76
C SER A 37 8.33 0.34 -7.96
N GLY A 38 9.25 -0.45 -7.38
CA GLY A 38 10.67 -0.09 -7.28
C GLY A 38 10.98 0.99 -6.23
N GLN A 39 9.97 1.45 -5.49
CA GLN A 39 10.14 2.42 -4.41
C GLN A 39 10.13 1.73 -3.03
N VAL A 40 10.99 2.21 -2.14
CA VAL A 40 10.94 1.91 -0.70
C VAL A 40 10.58 3.18 0.06
N ILE A 41 9.71 3.06 1.06
CA ILE A 41 9.46 4.12 2.04
C ILE A 41 9.93 3.67 3.42
N GLU A 42 10.45 4.62 4.18
CA GLU A 42 10.89 4.41 5.56
C GLU A 42 9.93 5.15 6.49
N THR A 43 9.48 4.43 7.51
CA THR A 43 8.65 4.97 8.59
C THR A 43 9.46 4.95 9.88
N SER A 44 9.26 5.96 10.71
CA SER A 44 9.91 6.07 12.02
C SER A 44 9.42 5.02 13.03
N ARG A 45 8.16 4.57 12.91
CA ARG A 45 7.54 3.63 13.88
C ARG A 45 7.40 2.21 13.38
N PHE A 46 7.27 2.00 12.07
CA PHE A 46 6.83 0.72 11.51
C PHE A 46 7.88 0.05 10.63
N GLY A 47 9.04 0.67 10.44
CA GLY A 47 10.14 0.17 9.61
C GLY A 47 10.02 0.56 8.14
N LYS A 48 10.65 -0.23 7.26
CA LYS A 48 10.73 0.03 5.82
C LYS A 48 9.74 -0.82 5.04
N PHE A 49 9.14 -0.24 4.01
CA PHE A 49 8.19 -0.91 3.12
C PHE A 49 8.58 -0.73 1.66
N GLU A 50 8.62 -1.84 0.93
CA GLU A 50 8.62 -1.84 -0.54
C GLU A 50 7.20 -1.55 -1.01
N LEU A 51 7.02 -0.47 -1.77
CA LEU A 51 5.72 -0.07 -2.28
C LEU A 51 5.32 -0.94 -3.46
N LEU A 52 4.04 -1.29 -3.48
CA LEU A 52 3.40 -2.13 -4.48
C LEU A 52 2.34 -1.31 -5.22
N ALA A 53 2.29 -1.51 -6.53
CA ALA A 53 1.26 -0.95 -7.40
C ALA A 53 0.22 -2.02 -7.72
N TYR A 54 -1.05 -1.63 -7.64
CA TYR A 54 -2.16 -2.46 -8.02
C TYR A 54 -3.07 -1.73 -8.99
N ASP A 55 -3.41 -2.40 -10.08
CA ASP A 55 -4.47 -2.02 -10.99
C ASP A 55 -5.61 -3.04 -10.89
N GLY A 56 -6.81 -2.61 -10.48
CA GLY A 56 -7.98 -3.48 -10.32
C GLY A 56 -8.92 -3.09 -9.17
N ASP A 57 -9.64 -4.08 -8.64
CA ASP A 57 -10.60 -3.91 -7.52
C ASP A 57 -9.89 -3.60 -6.18
N LEU A 58 -9.79 -2.32 -5.81
CA LEU A 58 -9.08 -1.87 -4.59
C LEU A 58 -9.57 -2.55 -3.30
N PRO A 59 -10.88 -2.65 -3.00
CA PRO A 59 -11.39 -3.46 -1.89
C PRO A 59 -10.81 -4.88 -1.84
N PHE A 60 -10.71 -5.55 -2.98
CA PHE A 60 -10.15 -6.90 -3.05
C PHE A 60 -8.64 -6.92 -2.72
N ALA A 61 -7.86 -5.99 -3.26
CA ALA A 61 -6.44 -5.87 -2.92
C ALA A 61 -6.19 -5.57 -1.44
N ARG A 62 -7.06 -4.76 -0.81
CA ARG A 62 -7.01 -4.45 0.63
C ARG A 62 -7.25 -5.69 1.49
N ASP A 63 -8.21 -6.54 1.13
CA ASP A 63 -8.40 -7.81 1.83
C ASP A 63 -7.18 -8.74 1.66
N LEU A 64 -6.64 -8.84 0.44
CA LEU A 64 -5.48 -9.68 0.17
C LEU A 64 -4.21 -9.22 0.90
N ILE A 65 -3.92 -7.92 0.96
CA ILE A 65 -2.68 -7.43 1.59
C ILE A 65 -2.69 -7.64 3.12
N VAL A 66 -3.86 -7.63 3.76
CA VAL A 66 -4.03 -8.00 5.17
C VAL A 66 -3.80 -9.50 5.36
N LYS A 67 -4.35 -10.33 4.46
CA LYS A 67 -4.09 -11.78 4.47
C LYS A 67 -2.62 -12.12 4.23
N ALA A 68 -1.92 -11.36 3.38
CA ALA A 68 -0.49 -11.49 3.17
C ALA A 68 0.30 -11.21 4.45
N SER A 69 -0.05 -10.15 5.20
CA SER A 69 0.56 -9.84 6.50
C SER A 69 0.47 -11.02 7.46
N LYS A 70 -0.72 -11.63 7.60
CA LYS A 70 -0.94 -12.81 8.44
C LYS A 70 -0.15 -14.04 7.94
N ARG A 71 -0.22 -14.31 6.64
CA ARG A 71 0.40 -15.49 6.02
C ARG A 71 1.91 -15.49 6.20
N PHE A 72 2.56 -14.35 5.95
CA PHE A 72 4.01 -14.25 5.97
C PHE A 72 4.56 -13.75 7.31
N LYS A 73 3.70 -13.42 8.28
CA LYS A 73 4.07 -12.84 9.58
C LYS A 73 4.93 -11.59 9.44
N ILE A 74 4.56 -10.71 8.50
CA ILE A 74 5.26 -9.46 8.18
C ILE A 74 4.35 -8.26 8.39
N LYS A 75 4.94 -7.07 8.40
CA LYS A 75 4.16 -5.83 8.26
C LYS A 75 3.76 -5.57 6.81
N THR A 76 2.58 -4.99 6.60
CA THR A 76 2.12 -4.52 5.28
C THR A 76 1.42 -3.17 5.37
N LEU A 77 1.39 -2.45 4.24
CA LEU A 77 0.60 -1.24 4.05
C LEU A 77 -0.62 -1.55 3.20
N GLU A 78 -1.79 -1.38 3.80
CA GLU A 78 -3.07 -1.39 3.12
C GLU A 78 -3.38 0.04 2.65
N GLY A 79 -3.06 0.32 1.39
CA GLY A 79 -3.14 1.65 0.77
C GLY A 79 -4.42 1.92 -0.04
N GLY A 80 -4.32 2.94 -0.89
CA GLY A 80 -5.38 3.37 -1.80
C GLY A 80 -6.53 4.12 -1.13
N TYR A 81 -6.32 4.69 0.07
CA TYR A 81 -7.32 5.56 0.71
C TYR A 81 -7.05 7.02 0.41
N LYS A 82 -7.86 7.61 -0.46
CA LYS A 82 -7.80 9.05 -0.76
C LYS A 82 -8.61 9.85 0.26
N PRO A 83 -8.10 10.96 0.80
CA PRO A 83 -8.90 11.89 1.59
C PRO A 83 -10.08 12.41 0.77
N LYS A 84 -11.23 12.62 1.41
CA LYS A 84 -12.34 13.39 0.82
C LYS A 84 -11.94 14.87 0.82
N ALA A 85 -11.29 15.34 -0.23
CA ALA A 85 -11.04 16.78 -0.39
C ALA A 85 -12.26 17.44 -1.04
N PHE A 86 -12.94 18.34 -0.31
CA PHE A 86 -14.03 19.17 -0.83
C PHE A 86 -13.53 20.33 -1.73
N PHE A 87 -12.23 20.67 -1.67
CA PHE A 87 -11.62 21.76 -2.45
C PHE A 87 -10.24 21.31 -2.99
N SER A 88 -10.04 21.44 -4.30
CA SER A 88 -8.95 20.81 -5.06
C SER A 88 -7.67 21.66 -5.23
N PHE A 89 -7.36 22.56 -4.28
CA PHE A 89 -6.14 23.39 -4.31
C PHE A 89 -4.91 22.76 -3.61
N SER A 90 -4.95 21.47 -3.25
CA SER A 90 -3.81 20.75 -2.65
C SER A 90 -2.57 20.77 -3.55
N VAL A 91 -1.37 21.06 -3.00
CA VAL A 91 -0.06 21.13 -3.72
C VAL A 91 0.46 19.75 -4.17
N GLY A 92 -0.20 18.65 -3.77
CA GLY A 92 0.22 17.28 -4.09
C GLY A 92 -0.90 16.25 -3.91
N SER A 93 -0.58 15.00 -4.19
CA SER A 93 -1.40 13.85 -3.84
C SER A 93 -1.17 13.50 -2.36
N ARG A 94 -2.25 13.17 -1.66
CA ARG A 94 -2.21 12.64 -0.30
C ARG A 94 -3.01 11.36 -0.26
N GLU A 95 -2.48 10.34 0.41
CA GLU A 95 -3.17 9.09 0.67
C GLU A 95 -2.89 8.61 2.09
N TYR A 96 -3.81 7.82 2.63
CA TYR A 96 -3.62 7.12 3.89
C TYR A 96 -3.38 5.64 3.63
N ALA A 97 -2.51 5.05 4.43
CA ALA A 97 -2.32 3.61 4.49
C ALA A 97 -2.53 3.13 5.92
N LYS A 98 -3.17 1.97 6.06
CA LYS A 98 -3.21 1.25 7.33
C LYS A 98 -2.03 0.31 7.40
N VAL A 99 -1.37 0.26 8.56
CA VAL A 99 -0.27 -0.66 8.81
C VAL A 99 -0.82 -1.89 9.50
N HIS A 100 -0.60 -3.06 8.90
CA HIS A 100 -0.93 -4.34 9.51
C HIS A 100 0.32 -5.09 9.92
N SER A 101 0.22 -5.88 10.98
CA SER A 101 1.26 -6.78 11.46
C SER A 101 0.61 -8.09 11.86
N ASN A 102 1.03 -9.20 11.26
CA ASN A 102 0.40 -10.50 11.45
C ASN A 102 -1.14 -10.49 11.20
N GLY A 103 -1.60 -9.65 10.27
CA GLY A 103 -3.02 -9.46 9.95
C GLY A 103 -3.82 -8.59 10.91
N SER A 104 -3.19 -8.05 11.96
CA SER A 104 -3.80 -7.10 12.89
C SER A 104 -3.39 -5.67 12.53
N LEU A 105 -4.33 -4.73 12.60
CA LEU A 105 -4.04 -3.30 12.48
C LEU A 105 -3.15 -2.84 13.64
N VAL A 106 -2.04 -2.17 13.33
CA VAL A 106 -1.08 -1.64 14.32
C VAL A 106 -0.84 -0.13 14.18
N GLY A 107 -1.39 0.49 13.14
CA GLY A 107 -1.26 1.93 12.96
C GLY A 107 -1.68 2.43 11.59
N TYR A 108 -1.35 3.69 11.35
CA TYR A 108 -1.71 4.46 10.18
C TYR A 108 -0.52 5.30 9.72
N VAL A 109 -0.40 5.49 8.42
CA VAL A 109 0.62 6.33 7.77
C VAL A 109 -0.08 7.25 6.79
N GLU A 110 0.27 8.53 6.80
CA GLU A 110 -0.08 9.47 5.75
C GLU A 110 1.09 9.58 4.76
N LEU A 111 0.75 9.44 3.48
CA LEU A 111 1.66 9.47 2.35
C LEU A 111 1.38 10.71 1.51
N THR A 112 2.43 11.37 1.06
CA THR A 112 2.31 12.49 0.12
C THR A 112 3.23 12.33 -1.07
N LYS A 113 2.80 12.85 -2.21
CA LYS A 113 3.57 12.86 -3.46
C LYS A 113 3.35 14.21 -4.13
N ALA A 114 4.44 14.89 -4.47
CA ALA A 114 4.37 16.17 -5.19
C ALA A 114 3.76 15.97 -6.59
N ARG A 115 3.21 17.04 -7.20
CA ARG A 115 2.65 16.98 -8.57
C ARG A 115 3.68 16.92 -9.70
N LEU A 116 4.97 16.89 -9.38
CA LEU A 116 6.04 16.83 -10.37
C LEU A 116 6.13 15.43 -10.99
N LEU A 117 6.41 15.37 -12.29
CA LEU A 117 6.62 14.10 -13.00
C LEU A 117 7.78 13.34 -12.34
N GLY A 118 7.57 12.06 -12.00
CA GLY A 118 8.57 11.24 -11.31
C GLY A 118 8.69 11.47 -9.79
N ALA A 119 7.81 12.29 -9.19
CA ALA A 119 7.77 12.43 -7.73
C ALA A 119 7.51 11.10 -7.03
N LYS A 120 8.24 10.85 -5.93
CA LYS A 120 8.11 9.64 -5.11
C LYS A 120 7.17 9.90 -3.93
N TRP A 121 6.56 8.84 -3.41
CA TRP A 121 5.81 8.92 -2.16
C TRP A 121 6.74 9.20 -0.97
N GLY A 122 6.31 10.02 -0.03
CA GLY A 122 6.99 10.26 1.24
C GLY A 122 6.01 10.14 2.40
N VAL A 123 6.53 9.82 3.59
CA VAL A 123 5.75 9.74 4.82
C VAL A 123 5.69 11.12 5.47
N THR A 124 4.49 11.59 5.81
CA THR A 124 4.30 12.90 6.49
C THR A 124 3.79 12.79 7.91
N SER A 125 3.02 11.74 8.22
CA SER A 125 2.54 11.49 9.58
C SER A 125 2.34 10.00 9.83
N GLU A 126 2.50 9.59 11.09
CA GLU A 126 2.37 8.20 11.54
C GLU A 126 1.66 8.14 12.89
N LYS A 127 0.73 7.20 13.07
CA LYS A 127 -0.01 7.02 14.32
C LYS A 127 -0.17 5.53 14.65
N GLY A 128 0.03 5.14 15.91
CA GLY A 128 -0.29 3.78 16.39
C GLY A 128 -1.80 3.53 16.45
N SER A 129 -2.21 2.26 16.39
CA SER A 129 -3.60 1.83 16.57
C SER A 129 -4.08 1.96 18.00
#